data_AF-A0A1W2TTB3-F1
#
_entry.id   AF-A0A1W2TTB3-F1
#
_cell.length_a   1.000
_cell.length_b   1.000
_cell.length_c   1.000
_cell.angle_alpha   90.00
_cell.angle_beta   90.00
_cell.angle_gamma   90.00
#
_symmetry.space_group_name_H-M   'P 1'
#
loop_
_entity.id
_entity.type
_entity.pdbx_description
1 polymer ?
#
loop_
_entity_poly.entity_id
_entity_poly.type
_entity_poly.pdbx_seq_one_letter_code
_entity_poly.pdbx_strand_id
1 'polypeptide(L)'
;MGSQKEAEAAAYEAPEDRAPPPPYYQETYHTDAYAPPQPPLGPAPTYEAGGPSSGAGPLTKFPASLNAYMKMGFTRVMHLGERKEAPLFAVRMHSGFTKNPELVMYDGPSDKDDAVLATGTHQSLWKVRGGATLTVAAREGVAHDADSQTVRMATHSSLRHTTHGFTADVGAAGTASRHEQFEWRSSHGGEVRELDGYKWGWKLVRLSGEPVGAGGGRDARVLGSTSDGLEVVAAWAHNSLSMSKAFKFQFMGSALTGALGERGATLAIISAMWLWLLELNSSAAGGAASAGAAAAAAAAAAASG
;
A
#
# COMPACT_ATOMS: atom_id res chain seq x y z
N MET A 1 -55.82 -0.17 -42.28
CA MET A 1 -54.78 -0.80 -43.11
C MET A 1 -53.44 -0.29 -42.57
N GLY A 2 -52.50 -1.03 -41.99
CA GLY A 2 -52.26 -2.48 -41.86
C GLY A 2 -50.75 -2.71 -42.04
N SER A 3 -50.13 -3.48 -41.12
CA SER A 3 -48.85 -4.22 -41.28
C SER A 3 -47.54 -3.41 -41.36
N GLN A 4 -46.36 -3.79 -40.82
CA GLN A 4 -45.85 -4.92 -40.03
C GLN A 4 -44.74 -4.40 -39.12
N LYS A 5 -44.59 -4.97 -37.92
CA LYS A 5 -43.38 -4.85 -37.10
C LYS A 5 -43.06 -6.25 -36.57
N GLU A 6 -42.39 -7.05 -37.38
CA GLU A 6 -41.75 -8.30 -36.96
C GLU A 6 -40.24 -8.02 -36.90
N ALA A 7 -39.67 -8.11 -35.70
CA ALA A 7 -38.24 -8.19 -35.50
C ALA A 7 -37.95 -9.62 -35.03
N GLU A 8 -37.24 -10.32 -35.90
CA GLU A 8 -36.79 -11.69 -35.85
C GLU A 8 -35.97 -11.96 -34.57
N ALA A 9 -36.46 -12.87 -33.73
CA ALA A 9 -35.73 -13.41 -32.60
C ALA A 9 -34.85 -14.56 -33.10
N ALA A 10 -33.57 -14.27 -33.36
CA ALA A 10 -32.57 -15.31 -33.55
C ALA A 10 -32.30 -16.00 -32.20
N ALA A 11 -32.77 -17.24 -32.09
CA ALA A 11 -32.40 -18.16 -31.04
C ALA A 11 -30.89 -18.46 -31.13
N TYR A 12 -30.15 -18.08 -30.09
CA TYR A 12 -28.80 -18.58 -29.85
C TYR A 12 -28.94 -19.81 -28.93
N GLU A 13 -28.86 -20.99 -29.51
CA GLU A 13 -28.70 -22.25 -28.78
C GLU A 13 -27.34 -22.24 -28.07
N ALA A 14 -27.35 -22.38 -26.75
CA ALA A 14 -26.15 -22.58 -25.95
C ALA A 14 -25.77 -24.07 -25.98
N PRO A 15 -24.49 -24.44 -26.17
CA PRO A 15 -24.07 -25.82 -26.06
C PRO A 15 -24.18 -26.31 -24.60
N GLU A 16 -25.03 -27.31 -24.40
CA GLU A 16 -25.11 -28.13 -23.19
C GLU A 16 -23.83 -28.98 -23.07
N ASP A 17 -22.83 -28.51 -22.31
CA ASP A 17 -21.98 -29.38 -21.47
C ASP A 17 -21.04 -28.54 -20.58
N ARG A 18 -21.57 -27.98 -19.49
CA ARG A 18 -20.75 -27.54 -18.36
C ARG A 18 -21.43 -27.96 -17.07
N ALA A 19 -20.79 -28.90 -16.38
CA ALA A 19 -21.12 -29.30 -15.03
C ALA A 19 -21.37 -28.05 -14.14
N PRO A 20 -22.41 -28.06 -13.29
CA PRO A 20 -22.71 -26.93 -12.43
C PRO A 20 -21.53 -26.65 -11.49
N PRO A 21 -21.21 -25.38 -11.20
CA PRO A 21 -20.23 -25.05 -10.17
C PRO A 21 -20.68 -25.67 -8.84
N PRO A 22 -19.74 -26.18 -8.01
CA PRO A 22 -20.11 -26.80 -6.74
C PRO A 22 -20.91 -25.79 -5.88
N PRO A 23 -21.98 -26.24 -5.20
CA PRO A 23 -22.79 -25.34 -4.39
C PRO A 23 -21.92 -24.75 -3.28
N TYR A 24 -21.94 -23.41 -3.18
CA TYR A 24 -21.35 -22.71 -2.05
C TYR A 24 -22.15 -23.07 -0.79
N TYR A 25 -21.54 -23.83 0.12
CA TYR A 25 -22.09 -24.05 1.45
C TYR A 25 -22.17 -22.69 2.16
N GLN A 26 -23.40 -22.25 2.48
CA GLN A 26 -23.61 -21.37 3.63
C GLN A 26 -23.53 -22.25 4.86
N GLU A 27 -22.39 -22.26 5.55
CA GLU A 27 -22.33 -22.86 6.89
C GLU A 27 -23.10 -21.96 7.85
N THR A 28 -24.32 -22.38 8.13
CA THR A 28 -25.09 -21.99 9.31
C THR A 28 -24.33 -22.42 10.56
N TYR A 29 -23.96 -21.45 11.41
CA TYR A 29 -23.37 -21.71 12.71
C TYR A 29 -24.38 -22.47 13.59
N HIS A 30 -24.28 -23.79 13.62
CA HIS A 30 -24.81 -24.60 14.70
C HIS A 30 -23.82 -24.54 15.87
N THR A 31 -24.28 -23.97 16.97
CA THR A 31 -23.59 -23.99 18.26
C THR A 31 -23.81 -25.35 18.89
N ASP A 32 -22.95 -26.32 18.56
CA ASP A 32 -22.83 -27.54 19.35
C ASP A 32 -21.36 -27.80 19.66
N ALA A 33 -21.09 -27.96 20.95
CA ALA A 33 -19.78 -28.12 21.53
C ALA A 33 -19.18 -29.48 21.12
N TYR A 34 -18.21 -29.47 20.21
CA TYR A 34 -17.30 -30.59 20.00
C TYR A 34 -15.88 -30.06 19.77
N ALA A 35 -15.02 -30.23 20.77
CA ALA A 35 -13.61 -29.87 20.68
C ALA A 35 -12.82 -31.01 20.01
N PRO A 36 -12.21 -30.80 18.83
CA PRO A 36 -11.28 -31.78 18.26
C PRO A 36 -9.94 -31.78 19.03
N PRO A 37 -9.23 -32.93 19.09
CA PRO A 37 -7.98 -33.04 19.83
C PRO A 37 -6.91 -32.12 19.24
N GLN A 38 -6.33 -31.27 20.09
CA GLN A 38 -5.25 -30.36 19.69
C GLN A 38 -3.97 -31.17 19.38
N PRO A 39 -3.33 -30.97 18.21
CA PRO A 39 -1.96 -31.45 18.02
C PRO A 39 -1.02 -30.70 18.99
N PRO A 40 0.09 -31.33 19.43
CA PRO A 40 0.98 -30.72 20.40
C PRO A 40 1.44 -29.35 19.92
N LEU A 41 1.30 -28.35 20.80
CA LEU A 41 1.84 -27.00 20.66
C LEU A 41 3.36 -27.08 20.50
N GLY A 42 3.82 -27.24 19.27
CA GLY A 42 5.17 -26.84 18.91
C GLY A 42 5.31 -25.33 19.12
N PRO A 43 6.50 -24.84 19.52
CA PRO A 43 6.71 -23.40 19.63
C PRO A 43 6.38 -22.74 18.29
N ALA A 44 5.63 -21.64 18.34
CA ALA A 44 5.44 -20.77 17.18
C ALA A 44 6.81 -20.46 16.57
N PRO A 45 6.95 -20.41 15.22
CA PRO A 45 8.21 -20.01 14.61
C PRO A 45 8.54 -18.59 15.08
N THR A 46 9.49 -18.49 16.00
CA THR A 46 10.08 -17.24 16.45
C THR A 46 10.87 -16.71 15.27
N TYR A 47 10.38 -15.65 14.63
CA TYR A 47 11.25 -14.83 13.81
C TYR A 47 12.19 -14.13 14.79
N GLU A 48 13.43 -14.61 14.89
CA GLU A 48 14.46 -13.77 15.47
C GLU A 48 14.54 -12.52 14.60
N ALA A 49 14.17 -11.37 15.18
CA ALA A 49 14.67 -10.11 14.70
C ALA A 49 16.19 -10.25 14.72
N GLY A 50 16.78 -10.44 13.54
CA GLY A 50 18.22 -10.62 13.40
C GLY A 50 18.91 -9.54 14.21
N GLY A 51 19.78 -9.97 15.14
CA GLY A 51 20.67 -9.07 15.85
C GLY A 51 21.46 -8.20 14.85
N PRO A 52 22.03 -7.07 15.30
CA PRO A 52 22.64 -6.09 14.41
C PRO A 52 23.77 -6.75 13.62
N SER A 53 23.49 -7.15 12.38
CA SER A 53 24.50 -7.63 11.46
C SER A 53 25.21 -6.40 10.91
N SER A 54 26.34 -6.05 11.52
CA SER A 54 27.34 -5.19 10.92
C SER A 54 27.90 -5.88 9.67
N GLY A 55 27.21 -5.72 8.54
CA GLY A 55 27.59 -6.27 7.25
C GLY A 55 27.01 -5.39 6.15
N ALA A 56 27.88 -4.69 5.42
CA ALA A 56 27.51 -3.72 4.40
C ALA A 56 26.80 -4.40 3.20
N GLY A 57 25.48 -4.26 3.14
CA GLY A 57 24.64 -4.45 1.96
C GLY A 57 23.57 -3.35 1.92
N PRO A 58 22.74 -3.21 0.87
CA PRO A 58 21.76 -2.12 0.72
C PRO A 58 20.73 -1.97 1.86
N LEU A 59 20.65 -2.93 2.79
CA LEU A 59 19.95 -2.82 4.07
C LEU A 59 20.64 -1.90 5.09
N THR A 60 21.83 -1.37 4.81
CA THR A 60 22.53 -0.45 5.73
C THR A 60 21.74 0.84 5.95
N LYS A 61 20.94 1.27 4.96
CA LYS A 61 20.21 2.53 5.01
C LYS A 61 18.81 2.40 5.60
N PHE A 62 18.06 1.38 5.19
CA PHE A 62 16.68 1.20 5.60
C PHE A 62 16.54 0.00 6.54
N PRO A 63 15.95 0.20 7.73
CA PRO A 63 15.66 -0.92 8.63
C PRO A 63 14.57 -1.83 8.05
N ALA A 64 14.52 -3.08 8.51
CA ALA A 64 13.50 -4.05 8.07
C ALA A 64 12.06 -3.57 8.31
N SER A 65 11.84 -2.79 9.37
CA SER A 65 10.56 -2.15 9.67
C SER A 65 10.75 -0.74 10.17
N LEU A 66 9.76 0.11 9.93
CA LEU A 66 9.76 1.51 10.33
C LEU A 66 8.37 1.95 10.75
N ASN A 67 8.31 2.89 11.67
CA ASN A 67 7.11 3.56 12.10
C ASN A 67 7.15 5.00 11.60
N ALA A 68 5.98 5.48 11.18
CA ALA A 68 5.73 6.86 10.81
C ALA A 68 5.19 7.62 12.03
N TYR A 69 5.91 8.63 12.50
CA TYR A 69 5.59 9.42 13.68
C TYR A 69 5.20 10.85 13.31
N MET A 70 3.95 11.21 13.57
CA MET A 70 3.42 12.56 13.34
C MET A 70 2.96 13.18 14.65
N LYS A 71 3.35 14.42 14.92
CA LYS A 71 2.73 15.23 15.98
C LYS A 71 1.48 15.88 15.41
N MET A 72 0.31 15.38 15.77
CA MET A 72 -0.97 16.03 15.41
C MET A 72 -0.99 17.48 15.91
N GLY A 73 -1.34 18.42 15.02
CA GLY A 73 -1.71 19.79 15.38
C GLY A 73 -0.84 20.92 14.86
N PHE A 74 0.45 20.71 14.50
CA PHE A 74 1.33 21.84 14.13
C PHE A 74 2.37 21.56 13.04
N THR A 75 2.87 20.34 12.90
CA THR A 75 3.98 20.06 11.98
C THR A 75 3.49 19.33 10.74
N ARG A 76 3.86 19.83 9.56
CA ARG A 76 3.72 19.09 8.30
C ARG A 76 4.89 18.13 8.05
N VAL A 77 5.72 17.89 9.07
CA VAL A 77 6.85 16.98 9.01
C VAL A 77 6.52 15.77 9.85
N MET A 78 6.68 14.61 9.23
CA MET A 78 6.60 13.30 9.85
C MET A 78 8.00 12.71 9.93
N HIS A 79 8.28 11.93 10.97
CA HIS A 79 9.57 11.26 11.11
C HIS A 79 9.39 9.76 10.96
N LEU A 80 10.28 9.13 10.20
CA LEU A 80 10.31 7.69 10.00
C LEU A 80 11.48 7.10 10.78
N GLY A 81 11.23 6.02 11.51
CA GLY A 81 12.28 5.28 12.21
C GLY A 81 11.71 4.06 12.92
N GLU A 82 12.57 3.15 13.38
CA GLU A 82 12.12 2.03 14.20
C GLU A 82 11.44 2.54 15.48
N ARG A 83 12.03 3.57 16.09
CA ARG A 83 11.60 4.20 17.34
C ARG A 83 11.41 5.70 17.15
N LYS A 84 10.59 6.31 17.99
CA LYS A 84 10.28 7.75 17.90
C LYS A 84 11.49 8.62 18.24
N GLU A 85 12.35 8.13 19.13
CA GLU A 85 13.51 8.84 19.68
C GLU A 85 14.75 8.74 18.77
N ALA A 86 14.71 7.86 17.77
CA ALA A 86 15.78 7.63 16.80
C ALA A 86 15.21 7.70 15.36
N PRO A 87 14.75 8.87 14.92
CA PRO A 87 14.28 9.05 13.56
C PRO A 87 15.46 8.90 12.57
N LEU A 88 15.21 8.19 11.47
CA LEU A 88 16.16 7.99 10.37
C LEU A 88 15.88 8.92 9.20
N PHE A 89 14.59 9.22 8.96
CA PHE A 89 14.17 10.04 7.84
C PHE A 89 13.13 11.07 8.28
N ALA A 90 13.15 12.24 7.66
CA ALA A 90 12.08 13.21 7.70
C ALA A 90 11.25 13.14 6.42
N VAL A 91 9.95 13.34 6.55
CA VAL A 91 9.02 13.47 5.42
C VAL A 91 8.20 14.73 5.60
N ARG A 92 8.38 15.69 4.71
CA ARG A 92 7.62 16.94 4.69
C ARG A 92 6.46 16.84 3.73
N MET A 93 5.30 17.25 4.22
CA MET A 93 4.07 17.38 3.46
C MET A 93 3.82 18.85 3.13
N HIS A 94 3.61 19.15 1.86
CA HIS A 94 3.12 20.43 1.42
C HIS A 94 1.62 20.31 1.10
N SER A 95 0.90 21.41 1.25
CA SER A 95 -0.52 21.49 0.90
C SER A 95 -0.82 22.90 0.39
N GLY A 96 -1.85 23.01 -0.45
CA GLY A 96 -2.22 24.25 -1.12
C GLY A 96 -1.49 24.47 -2.44
N PHE A 97 -1.70 25.64 -3.04
CA PHE A 97 -1.19 26.01 -4.38
C PHE A 97 0.30 26.38 -4.40
N THR A 98 1.14 25.64 -3.65
CA THR A 98 2.59 25.87 -3.68
C THR A 98 3.23 25.16 -4.86
N LYS A 99 4.34 25.69 -5.38
CA LYS A 99 5.16 25.03 -6.41
C LYS A 99 5.99 23.86 -5.87
N ASN A 100 5.98 23.64 -4.56
CA ASN A 100 6.76 22.59 -3.92
C ASN A 100 6.09 21.23 -4.14
N PRO A 101 6.87 20.14 -4.19
CA PRO A 101 6.30 18.80 -4.19
C PRO A 101 5.41 18.60 -2.95
N GLU A 102 4.31 17.88 -3.11
CA GLU A 102 3.36 17.61 -2.02
C GLU A 102 3.99 16.73 -0.94
N LEU A 103 4.90 15.87 -1.33
CA LEU A 103 5.66 15.03 -0.42
C LEU A 103 7.15 15.16 -0.74
N VAL A 104 7.97 15.38 0.28
CA VAL A 104 9.43 15.39 0.18
C VAL A 104 9.99 14.51 1.30
N MET A 105 10.71 13.45 0.93
CA MET A 105 11.42 12.57 1.86
C MET A 105 12.91 12.92 1.85
N TYR A 106 13.48 13.06 3.03
CA TYR A 106 14.87 13.46 3.25
C TYR A 106 15.70 12.28 3.75
N ASP A 107 16.97 12.27 3.38
CA ASP A 107 17.97 11.27 3.75
C ASP A 107 18.60 11.58 5.12
N GLY A 108 17.75 11.71 6.12
CA GLY A 108 18.11 12.08 7.48
C GLY A 108 16.91 12.66 8.24
N PRO A 109 17.05 12.91 9.56
CA PRO A 109 15.95 13.33 10.42
C PRO A 109 15.55 14.81 10.29
N SER A 110 16.26 15.62 9.50
CA SER A 110 16.01 17.06 9.29
C SER A 110 15.43 17.34 7.90
N ASP A 111 14.38 18.16 7.84
CA ASP A 111 13.82 18.66 6.57
C ASP A 111 14.53 19.92 6.03
N LYS A 112 15.65 20.29 6.65
CA LYS A 112 16.42 21.51 6.34
C LYS A 112 17.86 21.20 5.92
N ASP A 113 18.49 20.27 6.62
CA ASP A 113 19.93 20.05 6.53
C ASP A 113 20.27 18.80 5.69
N ASP A 114 19.32 17.86 5.57
CA ASP A 114 19.55 16.58 4.90
C ASP A 114 19.14 16.62 3.43
N ALA A 115 19.77 15.77 2.63
CA ALA A 115 19.54 15.70 1.19
C ALA A 115 18.15 15.14 0.86
N VAL A 116 17.57 15.56 -0.26
CA VAL A 116 16.28 15.00 -0.73
C VAL A 116 16.52 13.61 -1.31
N LEU A 117 15.83 12.62 -0.74
CA LEU A 117 15.86 11.23 -1.19
C LEU A 117 14.81 10.97 -2.28
N ALA A 118 13.58 11.47 -2.07
CA ALA A 118 12.48 11.30 -3.01
C ALA A 118 11.40 12.38 -2.84
N THR A 119 10.61 12.58 -3.89
CA THR A 119 9.46 13.50 -3.87
C THR A 119 8.22 12.84 -4.49
N GLY A 120 7.05 13.35 -4.14
CA GLY A 120 5.76 12.96 -4.71
C GLY A 120 4.92 14.17 -5.08
N THR A 121 4.29 14.12 -6.25
CA THR A 121 3.39 15.16 -6.78
C THR A 121 2.17 14.56 -7.45
N HIS A 122 1.03 15.25 -7.42
CA HIS A 122 -0.12 14.83 -8.21
C HIS A 122 0.19 14.97 -9.71
N GLN A 123 -0.19 13.97 -10.51
CA GLN A 123 -0.13 14.08 -11.98
C GLN A 123 -1.11 15.13 -12.53
N SER A 124 -2.18 15.41 -11.79
CA SER A 124 -3.16 16.42 -12.16
C SER A 124 -3.77 17.02 -10.90
N LEU A 125 -3.64 18.34 -10.76
CA LEU A 125 -4.23 19.12 -9.66
C LEU A 125 -5.77 19.04 -9.63
N TRP A 126 -6.40 18.61 -10.73
CA TRP A 126 -7.86 18.58 -10.90
C TRP A 126 -8.46 17.18 -10.70
N LYS A 127 -7.63 16.14 -10.58
CA LYS A 127 -8.09 14.77 -10.33
C LYS A 127 -7.65 14.37 -8.93
N VAL A 128 -8.57 14.46 -7.95
CA VAL A 128 -8.34 14.04 -6.55
C VAL A 128 -7.96 12.55 -6.45
N ARG A 129 -8.36 11.73 -7.43
CA ARG A 129 -7.93 10.32 -7.59
C ARG A 129 -6.89 10.11 -8.69
N GLY A 130 -6.25 11.19 -9.13
CA GLY A 130 -5.19 11.16 -10.13
C GLY A 130 -3.99 10.36 -9.63
N GLY A 131 -3.23 9.78 -10.56
CA GLY A 131 -1.98 9.14 -10.24
C GLY A 131 -0.97 10.12 -9.61
N ALA A 132 0.13 9.57 -9.13
CA ALA A 132 1.26 10.32 -8.60
C ALA A 132 2.44 10.29 -9.59
N THR A 133 3.24 11.34 -9.56
CA THR A 133 4.60 11.33 -10.10
C THR A 133 5.54 11.30 -8.91
N LEU A 134 6.26 10.19 -8.78
CA LEU A 134 7.29 9.97 -7.77
C LEU A 134 8.65 10.24 -8.41
N THR A 135 9.48 11.06 -7.79
CA THR A 135 10.85 11.30 -8.27
C THR A 135 11.83 10.83 -7.21
N VAL A 136 12.82 10.02 -7.60
CA VAL A 136 13.85 9.50 -6.69
C VAL A 136 15.20 10.06 -7.08
N ALA A 137 16.03 10.36 -6.08
CA ALA A 137 17.39 10.85 -6.30
C ALA A 137 18.17 9.94 -7.27
N ALA A 138 19.03 10.58 -8.08
CA ALA A 138 19.87 9.89 -9.04
C ALA A 138 20.82 8.91 -8.32
N ARG A 139 20.98 7.71 -8.87
CA ARG A 139 21.90 6.69 -8.34
C ARG A 139 23.14 6.60 -9.21
N GLU A 140 24.29 6.38 -8.58
CA GLU A 140 25.53 6.04 -9.25
C GLU A 140 25.35 4.78 -10.13
N GLY A 141 25.71 4.88 -11.42
CA GLY A 141 25.64 3.78 -12.38
C GLY A 141 24.30 3.61 -13.12
N VAL A 142 23.30 4.47 -12.87
CA VAL A 142 22.07 4.56 -13.69
C VAL A 142 22.18 5.80 -14.58
N ALA A 143 21.74 5.72 -15.84
CA ALA A 143 21.71 6.87 -16.75
C ALA A 143 21.01 8.05 -16.06
N HIS A 144 21.72 9.15 -15.87
CA HIS A 144 21.23 10.32 -15.12
C HIS A 144 20.35 11.21 -16.00
N ASP A 145 19.21 10.69 -16.44
CA ASP A 145 18.19 11.48 -17.11
C ASP A 145 16.92 11.60 -16.26
N ALA A 146 16.11 12.63 -16.54
CA ALA A 146 14.90 12.93 -15.78
C ALA A 146 13.87 11.79 -15.83
N ASP A 147 13.87 10.99 -16.90
CA ASP A 147 12.93 9.88 -17.09
C ASP A 147 13.31 8.70 -16.18
N SER A 148 14.59 8.41 -16.05
CA SER A 148 15.13 7.39 -15.13
C SER A 148 14.83 7.71 -13.67
N GLN A 149 14.67 8.99 -13.32
CA GLN A 149 14.39 9.42 -11.95
C GLN A 149 12.90 9.43 -11.63
N THR A 150 12.05 9.45 -12.66
CA THR A 150 10.61 9.70 -12.54
C THR A 150 9.82 8.42 -12.72
N VAL A 151 8.99 8.10 -11.73
CA VAL A 151 8.10 6.94 -11.72
C VAL A 151 6.65 7.41 -11.64
N ARG A 152 5.84 6.96 -12.59
CA ARG A 152 4.40 7.24 -12.59
C ARG A 152 3.67 6.15 -11.82
N MET A 153 2.98 6.55 -10.77
CA MET A 153 2.06 5.68 -10.04
C MET A 153 0.64 5.93 -10.51
N ALA A 154 -0.02 4.92 -11.05
CA ALA A 154 -1.40 4.99 -11.50
C ALA A 154 -2.34 4.46 -10.42
N THR A 155 -3.50 5.10 -10.27
CA THR A 155 -4.58 4.60 -9.41
C THR A 155 -5.61 3.90 -10.29
N HIS A 156 -5.85 2.63 -10.04
CA HIS A 156 -6.91 1.87 -10.68
C HIS A 156 -8.01 1.60 -9.66
N SER A 157 -9.25 2.00 -9.98
CA SER A 157 -10.39 1.81 -9.08
C SER A 157 -11.48 1.04 -9.81
N SER A 158 -11.90 -0.07 -9.20
CA SER A 158 -13.08 -0.84 -9.58
C SER A 158 -14.17 -0.68 -8.52
N LEU A 159 -15.37 -1.20 -8.78
CA LEU A 159 -16.48 -1.19 -7.81
C LEU A 159 -16.15 -1.86 -6.47
N ARG A 160 -15.15 -2.76 -6.42
CA ARG A 160 -14.82 -3.56 -5.23
C ARG A 160 -13.42 -3.32 -4.69
N HIS A 161 -12.49 -2.83 -5.51
CA HIS A 161 -11.08 -2.70 -5.14
C HIS A 161 -10.44 -1.47 -5.79
N THR A 162 -9.61 -0.78 -5.01
CA THR A 162 -8.66 0.22 -5.49
C THR A 162 -7.26 -0.34 -5.36
N THR A 163 -6.46 -0.19 -6.42
CA THR A 163 -5.04 -0.54 -6.46
C THR A 163 -4.22 0.64 -6.96
N HIS A 164 -2.95 0.68 -6.55
CA HIS A 164 -2.01 1.70 -7.00
C HIS A 164 -0.75 1.05 -7.55
N GLY A 165 -0.56 1.13 -8.87
CA GLY A 165 0.52 0.44 -9.58
C GLY A 165 1.59 1.39 -10.08
N PHE A 166 2.84 0.94 -10.11
CA PHE A 166 3.95 1.66 -10.73
C PHE A 166 4.99 0.69 -11.31
N THR A 167 5.80 1.19 -12.23
CA THR A 167 6.88 0.43 -12.87
C THR A 167 8.19 1.17 -12.69
N ALA A 168 9.26 0.47 -12.34
CA ALA A 168 10.57 1.07 -12.11
C ALA A 168 11.73 0.10 -12.35
N ASP A 169 12.87 0.65 -12.73
CA ASP A 169 14.13 -0.08 -12.74
C ASP A 169 14.69 -0.19 -11.31
N VAL A 170 14.91 -1.41 -10.85
CA VAL A 170 15.38 -1.75 -9.50
C VAL A 170 16.52 -2.77 -9.55
N GLY A 171 17.30 -2.86 -8.48
CA GLY A 171 18.45 -3.78 -8.41
C GLY A 171 19.43 -3.43 -7.32
N ALA A 172 20.09 -4.44 -6.74
CA ALA A 172 21.15 -4.25 -5.76
C ALA A 172 22.37 -3.55 -6.39
N ALA A 173 23.19 -2.89 -5.57
CA ALA A 173 24.43 -2.27 -6.05
C ALA A 173 25.32 -3.33 -6.70
N GLY A 174 25.91 -3.02 -7.86
CA GLY A 174 26.76 -3.95 -8.60
C GLY A 174 26.01 -5.08 -9.33
N THR A 175 24.67 -5.04 -9.37
CA THR A 175 23.85 -5.97 -10.15
C THR A 175 23.15 -5.24 -11.29
N ALA A 176 22.80 -5.96 -12.37
CA ALA A 176 22.04 -5.38 -13.47
C ALA A 176 20.66 -4.92 -12.98
N SER A 177 20.28 -3.69 -13.32
CA SER A 177 18.94 -3.19 -13.09
C SER A 177 17.93 -4.01 -13.88
N ARG A 178 16.76 -4.25 -13.29
CA ARG A 178 15.65 -4.98 -13.88
C ARG A 178 14.40 -4.12 -13.83
N HIS A 179 13.64 -4.15 -14.93
CA HIS A 179 12.41 -3.40 -15.08
C HIS A 179 11.26 -4.15 -14.42
N GLU A 180 10.71 -3.62 -13.33
CA GLU A 180 9.72 -4.30 -12.52
C GLU A 180 8.44 -3.52 -12.30
N GLN A 181 7.33 -4.24 -12.31
CA GLN A 181 6.00 -3.73 -12.01
C GLN A 181 5.61 -4.08 -10.57
N PHE A 182 5.05 -3.11 -9.88
CA PHE A 182 4.59 -3.21 -8.50
C PHE A 182 3.16 -2.71 -8.37
N GLU A 183 2.41 -3.27 -7.42
CA GLU A 183 1.04 -2.86 -7.14
C GLU A 183 0.73 -2.89 -5.64
N TRP A 184 0.29 -1.75 -5.11
CA TRP A 184 -0.34 -1.68 -3.80
C TRP A 184 -1.77 -2.20 -3.89
N ARG A 185 -2.06 -3.21 -3.07
CA ARG A 185 -3.40 -3.78 -2.90
C ARG A 185 -3.86 -3.59 -1.47
N SER A 186 -5.11 -3.16 -1.29
CA SER A 186 -5.73 -3.15 0.04
C SER A 186 -5.77 -4.56 0.61
N SER A 187 -5.41 -4.71 1.88
CA SER A 187 -5.36 -6.01 2.54
C SER A 187 -5.93 -5.97 3.95
N HIS A 188 -6.62 -7.04 4.29
CA HIS A 188 -7.04 -7.41 5.64
C HIS A 188 -6.36 -8.73 6.09
N GLY A 189 -5.33 -9.16 5.34
CA GLY A 189 -4.63 -10.44 5.47
C GLY A 189 -3.61 -10.48 6.61
N GLY A 190 -3.05 -11.67 6.85
CA GLY A 190 -2.05 -11.93 7.92
C GLY A 190 -0.87 -10.98 7.85
N GLU A 191 -0.40 -10.64 6.65
CA GLU A 191 0.70 -9.70 6.41
C GLU A 191 0.47 -8.28 6.99
N VAL A 192 -0.80 -7.85 7.12
CA VAL A 192 -1.18 -6.58 7.75
C VAL A 192 -1.45 -6.77 9.24
N ARG A 193 -2.05 -7.90 9.62
CA ARG A 193 -2.37 -8.22 11.02
C ARG A 193 -1.13 -8.48 11.85
N GLU A 194 -0.09 -9.06 11.27
CA GLU A 194 1.17 -9.37 11.95
C GLU A 194 2.02 -8.12 12.21
N LEU A 195 1.71 -7.00 11.55
CA LEU A 195 2.43 -5.74 11.80
C LEU A 195 2.23 -5.24 13.23
N ASP A 196 1.05 -5.37 13.84
CA ASP A 196 0.81 -5.09 15.28
C ASP A 196 -0.66 -5.35 15.71
N GLY A 197 -1.35 -6.32 15.09
CA GLY A 197 -2.78 -6.58 15.33
C GLY A 197 -3.74 -5.66 14.56
N TYR A 198 -3.27 -4.95 13.52
CA TYR A 198 -4.08 -4.01 12.75
C TYR A 198 -5.11 -4.69 11.84
N LYS A 199 -6.30 -4.07 11.71
CA LYS A 199 -7.43 -4.67 10.98
C LYS A 199 -7.37 -4.47 9.46
N TRP A 200 -6.66 -3.46 8.98
CA TRP A 200 -6.64 -3.07 7.57
C TRP A 200 -5.36 -2.28 7.23
N GLY A 201 -4.95 -2.34 5.97
CA GLY A 201 -3.76 -1.69 5.45
C GLY A 201 -3.53 -2.03 3.99
N TRP A 202 -2.29 -1.93 3.53
CA TRP A 202 -1.90 -2.19 2.16
C TRP A 202 -0.69 -3.10 2.09
N LYS A 203 -0.58 -3.82 0.98
CA LYS A 203 0.61 -4.60 0.63
C LYS A 203 1.10 -4.26 -0.76
N LEU A 204 2.42 -4.22 -0.92
CA LEU A 204 3.08 -4.00 -2.20
C LEU A 204 3.42 -5.36 -2.79
N VAL A 205 2.85 -5.63 -3.95
CA VAL A 205 3.00 -6.89 -4.68
C VAL A 205 3.94 -6.65 -5.85
N ARG A 206 4.90 -7.54 -6.05
CA ARG A 206 5.78 -7.55 -7.23
C ARG A 206 5.13 -8.40 -8.33
N LEU A 207 4.82 -7.78 -9.46
CA LEU A 207 4.06 -8.40 -10.56
C LEU A 207 4.96 -9.05 -11.62
N SER A 208 6.22 -8.62 -11.72
CA SER A 208 7.17 -9.09 -12.76
C SER A 208 8.01 -10.29 -12.35
N GLY A 209 7.68 -10.96 -11.23
CA GLY A 209 8.38 -12.13 -10.74
C GLY A 209 7.61 -13.43 -10.99
N GLU A 210 8.35 -14.55 -11.06
CA GLU A 210 7.73 -15.87 -11.01
C GLU A 210 6.93 -16.03 -9.71
N PRO A 211 5.75 -16.69 -9.74
CA PRO A 211 4.98 -16.96 -8.54
C PRO A 211 5.84 -17.69 -7.49
N VAL A 212 5.87 -17.17 -6.28
CA VAL A 212 6.69 -17.69 -5.17
C VAL A 212 5.95 -18.82 -4.43
N GLY A 213 4.69 -19.09 -4.79
CA GLY A 213 3.91 -20.20 -4.25
C GLY A 213 2.67 -20.50 -5.08
N ALA A 214 1.99 -21.60 -4.74
CA ALA A 214 0.83 -22.12 -5.47
C ALA A 214 -0.46 -21.26 -5.37
N GLY A 215 -0.38 -20.05 -4.79
CA GLY A 215 -1.55 -19.25 -4.46
C GLY A 215 -2.49 -19.97 -3.48
N GLY A 216 -3.73 -19.50 -3.37
CA GLY A 216 -4.79 -20.20 -2.62
C GLY A 216 -5.32 -19.48 -1.36
N GLY A 217 -6.08 -20.24 -0.56
CA GLY A 217 -6.77 -19.75 0.64
C GLY A 217 -5.82 -19.20 1.69
N ARG A 218 -6.32 -18.30 2.55
CA ARG A 218 -5.50 -17.58 3.55
C ARG A 218 -4.73 -18.50 4.49
N ASP A 219 -5.29 -19.67 4.80
CA ASP A 219 -4.73 -20.60 5.79
C ASP A 219 -3.74 -21.60 5.18
N ALA A 220 -3.71 -21.73 3.85
CA ALA A 220 -2.85 -22.67 3.14
C ALA A 220 -1.66 -22.00 2.42
N ARG A 221 -1.64 -20.67 2.33
CA ARG A 221 -0.62 -19.91 1.59
C ARG A 221 0.58 -19.55 2.47
N VAL A 222 1.76 -19.53 1.85
CA VAL A 222 3.00 -19.06 2.49
C VAL A 222 2.89 -17.56 2.80
N LEU A 223 3.27 -17.16 4.01
CA LEU A 223 3.32 -15.74 4.38
C LEU A 223 4.23 -14.97 3.41
N GLY A 224 3.83 -13.77 3.01
CA GLY A 224 4.57 -13.00 2.00
C GLY A 224 4.25 -13.40 0.55
N SER A 225 3.24 -14.26 0.34
CA SER A 225 2.65 -14.51 -0.98
C SER A 225 1.18 -14.07 -1.03
N THR A 226 0.72 -13.65 -2.21
CA THR A 226 -0.67 -13.29 -2.45
C THR A 226 -1.51 -14.52 -2.83
N SER A 227 -2.84 -14.36 -2.92
CA SER A 227 -3.74 -15.45 -3.33
C SER A 227 -3.50 -15.94 -4.76
N ASP A 228 -2.94 -15.08 -5.60
CA ASP A 228 -2.45 -15.35 -6.96
C ASP A 228 -0.97 -15.78 -7.00
N GLY A 229 -0.36 -16.06 -5.84
CA GLY A 229 1.00 -16.62 -5.75
C GLY A 229 2.13 -15.61 -5.92
N LEU A 230 1.81 -14.33 -6.07
CA LEU A 230 2.80 -13.27 -6.28
C LEU A 230 3.48 -12.87 -4.98
N GLU A 231 4.72 -12.40 -5.10
CA GLU A 231 5.53 -11.94 -3.98
C GLU A 231 4.99 -10.64 -3.37
N VAL A 232 4.86 -10.62 -2.04
CA VAL A 232 4.67 -9.39 -1.27
C VAL A 232 6.03 -8.87 -0.83
N VAL A 233 6.37 -7.67 -1.26
CA VAL A 233 7.68 -7.05 -0.99
C VAL A 233 7.62 -5.98 0.10
N ALA A 234 6.44 -5.48 0.44
CA ALA A 234 6.26 -4.62 1.59
C ALA A 234 4.81 -4.65 2.08
N ALA A 235 4.58 -4.23 3.32
CA ALA A 235 3.26 -3.99 3.85
C ALA A 235 3.26 -2.74 4.74
N TRP A 236 2.13 -2.04 4.78
CA TRP A 236 1.91 -1.00 5.78
C TRP A 236 0.50 -1.05 6.35
N ALA A 237 0.36 -0.65 7.61
CA ALA A 237 -0.88 -0.72 8.35
C ALA A 237 -1.11 0.54 9.19
N HIS A 238 -2.35 0.99 9.23
CA HIS A 238 -2.75 2.15 10.03
C HIS A 238 -2.59 1.89 11.51
N ASN A 239 -2.08 2.88 12.23
CA ASN A 239 -2.07 2.80 13.68
C ASN A 239 -3.34 3.41 14.26
N SER A 240 -4.34 2.58 14.58
CA SER A 240 -5.58 3.03 15.22
C SER A 240 -5.44 3.25 16.73
N LEU A 241 -4.31 2.87 17.34
CA LEU A 241 -4.14 2.80 18.80
C LEU A 241 -3.18 3.87 19.36
N SER A 242 -2.50 4.64 18.51
CA SER A 242 -1.56 5.67 18.92
C SER A 242 -1.90 7.02 18.28
N MET A 243 -2.01 8.06 19.11
CA MET A 243 -2.23 9.42 18.61
C MET A 243 -1.00 10.02 17.89
N SER A 244 0.19 9.42 18.04
CA SER A 244 1.43 9.96 17.47
C SER A 244 2.07 9.09 16.39
N LYS A 245 1.57 7.86 16.18
CA LYS A 245 2.01 7.00 15.08
C LYS A 245 0.97 7.06 13.99
N ALA A 246 1.36 7.45 12.78
CA ALA A 246 0.49 7.46 11.62
C ALA A 246 0.29 6.03 11.10
N PHE A 247 1.39 5.32 10.87
CA PHE A 247 1.38 3.93 10.40
C PHE A 247 2.66 3.18 10.71
N LYS A 248 2.62 1.85 10.56
CA LYS A 248 3.80 0.96 10.58
C LYS A 248 4.01 0.38 9.20
N PHE A 249 5.26 0.28 8.77
CA PHE A 249 5.69 -0.27 7.49
C PHE A 249 6.74 -1.35 7.72
N GLN A 250 6.74 -2.36 6.86
CA GLN A 250 7.70 -3.44 6.89
C GLN A 250 8.07 -3.88 5.48
N PHE A 251 9.37 -4.10 5.26
CA PHE A 251 9.86 -4.78 4.07
C PHE A 251 9.67 -6.29 4.19
N MET A 252 9.36 -6.92 3.08
CA MET A 252 9.16 -8.36 2.96
C MET A 252 9.86 -8.86 1.68
N GLY A 253 10.01 -10.19 1.56
CA GLY A 253 10.56 -10.83 0.36
C GLY A 253 11.85 -10.17 -0.15
N SER A 254 11.90 -9.91 -1.45
CA SER A 254 13.03 -9.34 -2.18
C SER A 254 13.39 -7.91 -1.79
N ALA A 255 12.47 -7.13 -1.20
CA ALA A 255 12.84 -5.84 -0.63
C ALA A 255 13.57 -6.00 0.70
N LEU A 256 13.12 -6.95 1.53
CA LEU A 256 13.76 -7.25 2.82
C LEU A 256 15.16 -7.83 2.63
N THR A 257 15.41 -8.62 1.59
CA THR A 257 16.77 -9.13 1.30
C THR A 257 17.67 -8.10 0.63
N GLY A 258 17.16 -6.91 0.32
CA GLY A 258 17.89 -5.86 -0.40
C GLY A 258 18.05 -6.13 -1.90
N ALA A 259 17.40 -7.16 -2.45
CA ALA A 259 17.51 -7.50 -3.87
C ALA A 259 16.94 -6.41 -4.79
N LEU A 260 15.97 -5.60 -4.32
CA LEU A 260 15.46 -4.43 -5.05
C LEU A 260 16.40 -3.21 -4.97
N GLY A 261 17.39 -3.24 -4.08
CA GLY A 261 18.31 -2.14 -3.81
C GLY A 261 17.66 -0.91 -3.18
N GLU A 262 18.48 0.12 -2.98
CA GLU A 262 18.06 1.37 -2.32
C GLU A 262 16.90 2.05 -3.07
N ARG A 263 16.96 2.09 -4.41
CA ARG A 263 15.91 2.69 -5.23
C ARG A 263 14.55 2.00 -5.03
N GLY A 264 14.53 0.67 -5.01
CA GLY A 264 13.31 -0.09 -4.76
C GLY A 264 12.77 0.13 -3.34
N ALA A 265 13.65 0.17 -2.34
CA ALA A 265 13.29 0.48 -0.97
C ALA A 265 12.70 1.90 -0.81
N THR A 266 13.35 2.90 -1.41
CA THR A 266 12.87 4.30 -1.44
C THR A 266 11.51 4.40 -2.11
N LEU A 267 11.33 3.76 -3.28
CA LEU A 267 10.05 3.76 -3.99
C LEU A 267 8.93 3.13 -3.17
N ALA A 268 9.20 2.03 -2.48
CA ALA A 268 8.22 1.39 -1.60
C ALA A 268 7.79 2.32 -0.45
N ILE A 269 8.73 3.02 0.19
CA ILE A 269 8.41 3.95 1.29
C ILE A 269 7.65 5.17 0.78
N ILE A 270 8.16 5.88 -0.25
CA ILE A 270 7.53 7.11 -0.74
C ILE A 270 6.14 6.85 -1.34
N SER A 271 5.93 5.69 -1.98
CA SER A 271 4.60 5.30 -2.46
C SER A 271 3.65 4.97 -1.30
N ALA A 272 4.07 4.22 -0.28
CA ALA A 272 3.24 3.99 0.92
C ALA A 272 2.83 5.31 1.60
N MET A 273 3.80 6.23 1.74
CA MET A 273 3.58 7.59 2.24
C MET A 273 2.55 8.37 1.41
N TRP A 274 2.62 8.25 0.08
CA TRP A 274 1.67 8.87 -0.82
C TRP A 274 0.26 8.32 -0.63
N LEU A 275 0.10 6.99 -0.53
CA LEU A 275 -1.20 6.37 -0.26
C LEU A 275 -1.79 6.87 1.07
N TRP A 276 -0.97 6.94 2.12
CA TRP A 276 -1.41 7.47 3.41
C TRP A 276 -1.88 8.93 3.31
N LEU A 277 -1.18 9.78 2.54
CA LEU A 277 -1.59 11.17 2.30
C LEU A 277 -2.94 11.25 1.56
N LEU A 278 -3.16 10.39 0.56
CA LEU A 278 -4.45 10.31 -0.16
C LEU A 278 -5.60 9.95 0.79
N GLU A 279 -5.38 9.01 1.71
CA GLU A 279 -6.39 8.58 2.68
C GLU A 279 -6.65 9.65 3.74
N LEU A 280 -5.61 10.35 4.21
CA LEU A 280 -5.74 11.50 5.11
C LEU A 280 -6.61 12.59 4.47
N ASN A 281 -6.34 12.94 3.22
CA ASN A 281 -7.08 13.95 2.47
C ASN A 281 -8.53 13.52 2.20
N SER A 282 -8.75 12.24 1.87
CA SER A 282 -10.10 11.69 1.66
C SER A 282 -10.93 11.69 2.94
N SER A 283 -10.30 11.38 4.09
CA SER A 283 -10.95 11.41 5.40
C SER A 283 -11.34 12.83 5.82
N ALA A 284 -10.47 13.82 5.57
CA ALA A 284 -10.75 15.23 5.83
C ALA A 284 -11.90 15.77 4.95
N ALA A 285 -11.94 15.40 3.67
CA ALA A 285 -13.01 15.79 2.75
C ALA A 285 -14.37 15.19 3.16
N GLY A 286 -14.39 13.92 3.58
CA GLY A 286 -15.61 13.26 4.10
C GLY A 286 -16.12 13.91 5.38
N GLY A 287 -15.22 14.25 6.30
CA GLY A 287 -15.55 14.98 7.53
C GLY A 287 -16.18 16.35 7.24
N ALA A 288 -15.58 17.15 6.36
CA ALA A 288 -16.10 18.45 5.96
C ALA A 288 -17.48 18.36 5.29
N ALA A 289 -17.70 17.37 4.42
CA ALA A 289 -18.99 17.14 3.77
C ALA A 289 -20.08 16.75 4.79
N SER A 290 -19.76 15.88 5.75
CA SER A 290 -20.70 15.46 6.80
C SER A 290 -21.10 16.62 7.72
N ALA A 291 -20.15 17.49 8.08
CA ALA A 291 -20.41 18.67 8.89
C ALA A 291 -21.28 19.70 8.14
N GLY A 292 -21.03 19.88 6.84
CA GLY A 292 -21.86 20.74 5.98
C GLY A 292 -23.31 20.24 5.86
N ALA A 293 -23.50 18.92 5.70
CA ALA A 293 -24.82 18.32 5.66
C ALA A 293 -25.57 18.47 6.99
N ALA A 294 -24.89 18.28 8.12
CA ALA A 294 -25.48 18.48 9.45
C ALA A 294 -25.88 19.95 9.69
N ALA A 295 -25.05 20.90 9.28
CA ALA A 295 -25.36 22.32 9.37
C ALA A 295 -26.55 22.73 8.50
N ALA A 296 -26.64 22.18 7.28
CA ALA A 296 -27.77 22.42 6.38
C ALA A 296 -29.09 21.84 6.95
N ALA A 297 -29.04 20.65 7.55
CA ALA A 297 -30.20 20.04 8.19
C ALA A 297 -30.68 20.84 9.41
N ALA A 298 -29.75 21.35 10.23
CA ALA A 298 -30.06 22.20 11.38
C ALA A 298 -30.69 23.54 10.95
N ALA A 299 -30.17 24.16 9.88
CA ALA A 299 -30.73 25.39 9.33
C ALA A 299 -32.15 25.19 8.76
N ALA A 300 -32.40 24.05 8.09
CA ALA A 300 -33.73 23.72 7.58
C ALA A 300 -34.75 23.51 8.72
N ALA A 301 -34.35 22.85 9.82
CA ALA A 301 -35.21 22.65 10.98
C ALA A 301 -35.53 23.96 11.73
N ALA A 302 -34.62 24.93 11.73
CA ALA A 302 -34.84 26.24 12.34
C ALA A 302 -35.76 27.16 11.52
N ALA A 303 -35.90 26.92 10.21
CA ALA A 303 -36.77 27.70 9.33
C ALA A 303 -38.22 27.17 9.25
N SER A 304 -38.50 26.00 9.83
CA SER A 304 -39.82 25.36 9.82
C SER A 304 -40.54 25.38 11.18
N GLY A 305 -40.01 26.10 12.17
CA GLY A 305 -40.65 26.35 13.47
C GLY A 305 -41.04 27.80 13.63
#